data_AF-A0AAD1C1C5-F1
#
_entry.id   AF-A0AAD1C1C5-F1
#
_cell.length_a   1.000
_cell.length_b   1.000
_cell.length_c   1.000
_cell.angle_alpha   90.00
_cell.angle_beta   90.00
_cell.angle_gamma   90.00
#
_symmetry.space_group_name_H-M   'P 1'
#
loop_
_entity.id
_entity.type
_entity.pdbx_description
1 polymer ?
#
loop_
_entity_poly.entity_id
_entity_poly.type
_entity_poly.pdbx_seq_one_letter_code
_entity_poly.pdbx_strand_id
1 'polypeptide(L)'
;MTYCVAMHLADGLVFVSDSRTNAGIDHIATFRKLYSFGISGERLIVLQSAGNLATSQSVVNLLKQRLDGPGPNLHNVPTLYDATALVAETIREVIARDGAPLAGNTDLTCSFLVGGQIAGTPPDLYSIYPQGNFIQATEDTPFLQLGESKYGKPILDRNLEYETSLEEGLRCALVSFDSTIRSNLSVGMPLDLLVYHRDSLILPVGYRVTEDDRYFADIRRQWAAGLRELIDQLPPPPVEYNV
;
A
#
# COMPACT_ATOMS: atom_id res chain seq x y z
N MET A 1 8.52 10.01 2.28
CA MET A 1 9.18 9.34 1.13
C MET A 1 8.69 7.90 0.99
N THR A 2 7.43 7.71 0.64
CA THR A 2 6.80 6.39 0.41
C THR A 2 5.40 6.64 -0.14
N TYR A 3 4.89 5.81 -1.04
CA TYR A 3 3.47 5.70 -1.34
C TYR A 3 3.06 4.24 -1.49
N CYS A 4 2.05 3.83 -0.72
CA CYS A 4 1.40 2.52 -0.84
C CYS A 4 -0.12 2.73 -0.97
N VAL A 5 -0.77 1.86 -1.73
CA VAL A 5 -2.23 1.75 -1.79
C VAL A 5 -2.64 0.28 -1.73
N ALA A 6 -3.73 0.02 -1.02
CA ALA A 6 -4.45 -1.25 -1.04
C ALA A 6 -5.94 -0.99 -1.29
N MET A 7 -6.57 -1.92 -2.01
CA MET A 7 -7.99 -1.87 -2.36
C MET A 7 -8.64 -3.16 -1.91
N HIS A 8 -9.81 -3.04 -1.28
CA HIS A 8 -10.72 -4.12 -0.94
C HIS A 8 -11.96 -4.01 -1.83
N LEU A 9 -12.08 -4.96 -2.76
CA LEU A 9 -13.08 -4.96 -3.82
C LEU A 9 -13.93 -6.24 -3.73
N ALA A 10 -15.06 -6.24 -4.44
CA ALA A 10 -15.99 -7.36 -4.53
C ALA A 10 -15.33 -8.65 -5.03
N ASP A 11 -14.31 -8.55 -5.90
CA ASP A 11 -13.63 -9.74 -6.44
C ASP A 11 -12.35 -10.13 -5.68
N GLY A 12 -11.92 -9.33 -4.69
CA GLY A 12 -10.69 -9.60 -3.94
C GLY A 12 -9.93 -8.34 -3.53
N LEU A 13 -8.60 -8.38 -3.63
CA LEU A 13 -7.71 -7.33 -3.13
C LEU A 13 -6.65 -6.94 -4.18
N VAL A 14 -6.29 -5.65 -4.21
CA VAL A 14 -5.20 -5.11 -5.03
C VAL A 14 -4.24 -4.33 -4.16
N PHE A 15 -2.93 -4.59 -4.29
CA PHE A 15 -1.87 -3.92 -3.55
C PHE A 15 -0.82 -3.38 -4.51
N VAL A 16 -0.41 -2.13 -4.33
CA VAL A 16 0.71 -1.52 -5.06
C VAL A 16 1.53 -0.64 -4.12
N SER A 17 2.85 -0.83 -4.13
CA SER A 17 3.81 -0.05 -3.32
C SER A 17 4.96 0.46 -4.16
N ASP A 18 5.39 1.69 -3.92
CA ASP A 18 6.68 2.19 -4.41
C ASP A 18 7.86 1.61 -3.60
N SER A 19 9.08 1.85 -4.06
CA SER A 19 10.29 1.34 -3.40
C SER A 19 11.31 2.40 -3.01
N ARG A 20 11.15 3.65 -3.48
CA ARG A 20 12.03 4.76 -3.08
C ARG A 20 11.87 5.05 -1.60
N THR A 21 12.99 5.12 -0.88
CA THR A 21 12.99 5.20 0.58
C THR A 21 14.10 6.12 1.06
N ASN A 22 13.81 6.94 2.07
CA ASN A 22 14.84 7.70 2.78
C ASN A 22 15.46 6.80 3.86
N ALA A 23 16.74 6.50 3.72
CA ALA A 23 17.51 5.66 4.64
C ALA A 23 18.56 6.45 5.43
N GLY A 24 18.50 7.79 5.40
CA GLY A 24 19.42 8.69 6.08
C GLY A 24 19.64 9.99 5.32
N ILE A 25 20.37 10.92 5.93
CA ILE A 25 20.80 12.16 5.27
C ILE A 25 21.58 11.79 4.00
N ASP A 26 21.17 12.33 2.86
CA ASP A 26 21.71 12.06 1.52
C ASP A 26 21.73 10.57 1.11
N HIS A 27 20.90 9.74 1.76
CA HIS A 27 20.80 8.31 1.45
C HIS A 27 19.40 7.92 1.01
N ILE A 28 19.14 8.11 -0.29
CA ILE A 28 17.91 7.64 -0.95
C ILE A 28 18.21 6.32 -1.65
N ALA A 29 17.45 5.27 -1.32
CA ALA A 29 17.68 3.93 -1.83
C ALA A 29 16.37 3.19 -2.16
N THR A 30 16.50 1.99 -2.70
CA THR A 30 15.38 1.13 -3.10
C THR A 30 15.18 0.03 -2.06
N PHE A 31 14.03 0.04 -1.37
CA PHE A 31 13.62 -1.01 -0.45
C PHE A 31 12.21 -1.48 -0.79
N ARG A 32 11.99 -2.80 -0.76
CA ARG A 32 10.66 -3.37 -0.92
C ARG A 32 9.76 -2.91 0.23
N LYS A 33 8.52 -2.57 -0.07
CA LYS A 33 7.53 -2.13 0.93
C LYS A 33 6.25 -2.96 0.93
N LEU A 34 6.21 -4.06 0.18
CA LEU A 34 5.11 -5.01 0.11
C LEU A 34 5.65 -6.40 0.49
N TYR A 35 5.06 -7.03 1.50
CA TYR A 35 5.49 -8.31 2.05
C TYR A 35 4.31 -9.26 2.13
N SER A 36 4.49 -10.51 1.70
CA SER A 36 3.49 -11.56 1.81
C SER A 36 3.89 -12.61 2.85
N PHE A 37 2.88 -13.11 3.55
CA PHE A 37 2.93 -14.20 4.52
C PHE A 37 1.76 -15.12 4.23
N GLY A 38 1.87 -16.40 4.59
CA GLY A 38 0.74 -17.30 4.54
C GLY A 38 1.09 -18.75 4.23
N ILE A 39 0.04 -19.54 4.09
CA ILE A 39 0.09 -20.98 3.86
C ILE A 39 -0.87 -21.27 2.70
N SER A 40 -0.35 -21.84 1.62
CA SER A 40 -1.14 -22.07 0.41
C SER A 40 -2.33 -22.99 0.69
N GLY A 41 -3.51 -22.58 0.24
CA GLY A 41 -4.78 -23.27 0.50
C GLY A 41 -5.43 -22.92 1.84
N GLU A 42 -4.81 -22.06 2.66
CA GLU A 42 -5.30 -21.75 4.00
C GLU A 42 -5.32 -20.25 4.30
N ARG A 43 -4.26 -19.49 4.00
CA ARG A 43 -4.23 -18.05 4.25
C ARG A 43 -3.25 -17.29 3.37
N LEU A 44 -3.59 -16.03 3.10
CA LEU A 44 -2.69 -15.00 2.61
C LEU A 44 -2.81 -13.77 3.51
N ILE A 45 -1.67 -13.21 3.93
CA ILE A 45 -1.59 -11.93 4.64
C ILE A 45 -0.53 -11.08 3.95
N VAL A 46 -0.90 -9.87 3.54
CA VAL A 46 -0.05 -8.89 2.86
C VAL A 46 0.13 -7.68 3.77
N LEU A 47 1.38 -7.27 3.96
CA LEU A 47 1.75 -6.07 4.69
C LEU A 47 2.36 -5.05 3.72
N GLN A 48 1.89 -3.81 3.79
CA GLN A 48 2.57 -2.67 3.17
C GLN A 48 3.09 -1.71 4.24
N SER A 49 4.29 -1.16 4.07
CA SER A 49 4.95 -0.33 5.08
C SER A 49 5.21 1.11 4.62
N ALA A 50 5.00 2.09 5.51
CA ALA A 50 5.45 3.47 5.33
C ALA A 50 5.99 4.08 6.63
N GLY A 51 6.83 5.11 6.52
CA GLY A 51 7.43 5.80 7.67
C GLY A 51 8.89 5.38 7.91
N ASN A 52 9.30 5.30 9.17
CA ASN A 52 10.68 4.99 9.54
C ASN A 52 11.11 3.59 9.04
N LEU A 53 12.22 3.54 8.30
CA LEU A 53 12.72 2.31 7.69
C LEU A 53 13.21 1.30 8.73
N ALA A 54 13.93 1.74 9.77
CA ALA A 54 14.48 0.86 10.79
C ALA A 54 13.36 0.21 11.62
N THR A 55 12.34 1.00 11.98
CA THR A 55 11.16 0.50 12.70
C THR A 55 10.38 -0.52 11.84
N SER A 56 10.05 -0.16 10.60
CA SER A 56 9.26 -1.04 9.72
C SER A 56 10.00 -2.34 9.38
N GLN A 57 11.31 -2.29 9.14
CA GLN A 57 12.13 -3.50 8.95
C GLN A 57 12.19 -4.36 10.20
N SER A 58 12.34 -3.76 11.39
CA SER A 58 12.34 -4.50 12.65
C SER A 58 11.01 -5.23 12.85
N VAL A 59 9.88 -4.57 12.60
CA VAL A 59 8.55 -5.18 12.70
C VAL A 59 8.43 -6.38 11.76
N VAL A 60 8.73 -6.20 10.46
CA VAL A 60 8.65 -7.29 9.48
C VAL A 60 9.59 -8.45 9.82
N ASN A 61 10.81 -8.16 10.29
CA ASN A 61 11.77 -9.19 10.65
C ASN A 61 11.34 -9.98 11.90
N LEU A 62 10.80 -9.31 12.92
CA LEU A 62 10.26 -9.99 14.11
C LEU A 62 9.08 -10.88 13.74
N LEU A 63 8.16 -10.40 12.90
CA LEU A 63 7.02 -11.20 12.42
C LEU A 63 7.50 -12.45 11.67
N LYS A 64 8.53 -12.33 10.82
CA LYS A 64 9.15 -13.48 10.13
C LYS A 64 9.81 -14.46 11.09
N GLN A 65 10.56 -13.99 12.07
CA GLN A 65 11.24 -14.87 13.05
C GLN A 65 10.24 -15.63 13.93
N ARG A 66 9.05 -15.07 14.16
CA ARG A 66 8.01 -15.67 15.01
C ARG A 66 7.14 -16.74 14.32
N LEU A 67 7.22 -16.88 12.99
CA LEU A 67 6.31 -17.75 12.22
C LEU A 67 6.29 -19.22 12.69
N ASP A 68 7.44 -19.74 13.11
CA ASP A 68 7.58 -21.13 13.59
C ASP A 68 7.85 -21.19 15.12
N GLY A 69 7.71 -20.06 15.81
CA GLY A 69 7.95 -19.95 17.25
C GLY A 69 6.74 -20.38 18.10
N PRO A 70 6.96 -20.66 19.39
CA PRO A 70 5.86 -20.88 20.33
C PRO A 70 5.09 -19.57 20.56
N GLY A 71 3.78 -19.58 20.35
CA GLY A 71 2.88 -18.44 20.60
C GLY A 71 2.20 -17.88 19.35
N PRO A 72 1.44 -16.77 19.49
CA PRO A 72 0.73 -16.14 18.38
C PRO A 72 1.67 -15.62 17.28
N ASN A 73 1.38 -15.96 16.04
CA ASN A 73 2.11 -15.53 14.84
C ASN A 73 1.19 -15.47 13.61
N LEU A 74 1.67 -14.89 12.50
CA LEU A 74 0.83 -14.70 11.30
C LEU A 74 0.36 -16.02 10.64
N HIS A 75 0.99 -17.15 10.95
CA HIS A 75 0.58 -18.48 10.47
C HIS A 75 -0.48 -19.16 11.36
N ASN A 76 -0.76 -18.65 12.57
CA ASN A 76 -1.70 -19.31 13.49
C ASN A 76 -2.79 -18.40 14.08
N VAL A 77 -2.72 -17.09 13.88
CA VAL A 77 -3.81 -16.18 14.26
C VAL A 77 -5.13 -16.58 13.57
N PRO A 78 -6.28 -16.51 14.26
CA PRO A 78 -7.52 -17.09 13.74
C PRO A 78 -8.26 -16.16 12.76
N THR A 79 -8.06 -14.84 12.84
CA THR A 79 -8.70 -13.87 11.94
C THR A 79 -7.70 -12.83 11.41
N LEU A 80 -8.07 -12.12 10.34
CA LEU A 80 -7.25 -11.01 9.84
C LEU A 80 -7.24 -9.82 10.81
N TYR A 81 -8.28 -9.65 11.62
CA TYR A 81 -8.28 -8.70 12.73
C TYR A 81 -7.17 -9.03 13.74
N ASP A 82 -7.04 -10.29 14.14
CA ASP A 82 -5.98 -10.73 15.07
C ASP A 82 -4.59 -10.61 14.44
N ALA A 83 -4.45 -10.87 13.14
CA ALA A 83 -3.22 -10.60 12.40
C ALA A 83 -2.84 -9.11 12.46
N THR A 84 -3.83 -8.23 12.26
CA THR A 84 -3.65 -6.77 12.32
C THR A 84 -3.27 -6.31 13.73
N ALA A 85 -3.94 -6.84 14.75
CA ALA A 85 -3.62 -6.58 16.15
C ALA A 85 -2.18 -7.01 16.50
N LEU A 86 -1.76 -8.19 16.05
CA LEU A 86 -0.40 -8.70 16.26
C LEU A 86 0.66 -7.81 15.59
N VAL A 87 0.41 -7.33 14.37
CA VAL A 87 1.29 -6.36 13.70
C VAL A 87 1.38 -5.08 14.52
N ALA A 88 0.25 -4.56 14.99
CA ALA A 88 0.21 -3.35 15.82
C ALA A 88 0.93 -3.51 17.17
N GLU A 89 0.80 -4.66 17.82
CA GLU A 89 1.56 -5.01 19.03
C GLU A 89 3.07 -5.03 18.76
N THR A 90 3.47 -5.62 17.64
CA THR A 90 4.88 -5.67 17.23
C THR A 90 5.43 -4.26 16.94
N ILE A 91 4.61 -3.35 16.37
CA ILE A 91 5.00 -1.93 16.22
C ILE A 91 5.27 -1.29 17.58
N ARG A 92 4.37 -1.47 18.56
CA ARG A 92 4.53 -0.93 19.92
C ARG A 92 5.78 -1.48 20.60
N GLU A 93 6.04 -2.78 20.45
CA GLU A 93 7.25 -3.43 20.98
C GLU A 93 8.53 -2.79 20.43
N VAL A 94 8.61 -2.61 19.09
CA VAL A 94 9.79 -2.02 18.45
C VAL A 94 9.96 -0.55 18.85
N ILE A 95 8.89 0.24 18.87
CA ILE A 95 8.95 1.64 19.30
C ILE A 95 9.39 1.75 20.76
N ALA A 96 8.89 0.89 21.65
CA ALA A 96 9.28 0.89 23.06
C ALA A 96 10.76 0.52 23.24
N ARG A 97 11.28 -0.42 22.46
CA ARG A 97 12.70 -0.82 22.45
C ARG A 97 13.61 0.32 21.97
N ASP A 98 13.25 0.97 20.86
CA ASP A 98 14.11 1.93 20.18
C ASP A 98 13.94 3.38 20.68
N GLY A 99 12.82 3.70 21.34
CA GLY A 99 12.51 5.01 21.91
C GLY A 99 13.30 5.39 23.17
N ALA A 100 14.39 4.67 23.49
CA ALA A 100 15.27 4.95 24.62
C ALA A 100 15.97 6.33 24.47
N PRO A 101 16.58 6.91 25.53
CA PRO A 101 17.10 8.29 25.54
C PRO A 101 18.06 8.65 24.39
N LEU A 102 18.72 7.65 23.80
CA LEU A 102 19.62 7.80 22.65
C LEU A 102 18.92 8.25 21.36
N ALA A 103 17.61 8.01 21.21
CA ALA A 103 16.85 8.40 20.01
C ALA A 103 16.58 9.91 19.92
N GLY A 104 16.67 10.64 21.03
CA GLY A 104 16.43 12.08 21.09
C GLY A 104 15.07 12.47 20.50
N ASN A 105 15.07 13.38 19.52
CA ASN A 105 13.87 13.90 18.85
C ASN A 105 13.59 13.23 17.48
N THR A 106 14.25 12.11 17.15
CA THR A 106 14.05 11.44 15.87
C THR A 106 12.68 10.77 15.81
N ASP A 107 11.95 10.99 14.71
CA ASP A 107 10.68 10.30 14.46
C ASP A 107 10.92 8.83 14.08
N LEU A 108 10.54 7.93 14.98
CA LEU A 108 10.63 6.49 14.82
C LEU A 108 9.31 5.85 14.36
N THR A 109 8.29 6.65 14.07
CA THR A 109 6.97 6.12 13.76
C THR A 109 6.90 5.47 12.38
N CYS A 110 6.01 4.48 12.27
CA CYS A 110 5.69 3.84 11.00
C CYS A 110 4.20 3.47 10.97
N SER A 111 3.69 3.18 9.78
CA SER A 111 2.30 2.77 9.54
C SER A 111 2.28 1.59 8.59
N PHE A 112 1.22 0.78 8.70
CA PHE A 112 1.09 -0.43 7.90
C PHE A 112 -0.32 -0.56 7.31
N LEU A 113 -0.41 -1.05 6.09
CA LEU A 113 -1.65 -1.67 5.58
C LEU A 113 -1.52 -3.17 5.79
N VAL A 114 -2.59 -3.79 6.26
CA VAL A 114 -2.68 -5.24 6.48
C VAL A 114 -3.92 -5.73 5.76
N GLY A 115 -3.74 -6.49 4.69
CA GLY A 115 -4.85 -7.05 3.93
C GLY A 115 -4.61 -8.52 3.62
N GLY A 116 -5.66 -9.27 3.36
CA GLY A 116 -5.53 -10.69 3.08
C GLY A 116 -6.82 -11.46 3.27
N GLN A 117 -6.71 -12.78 3.32
CA GLN A 117 -7.81 -13.68 3.60
C GLN A 117 -7.30 -14.90 4.36
N ILE A 118 -8.07 -15.33 5.37
CA ILE A 118 -7.88 -16.59 6.09
C ILE A 118 -9.07 -17.49 5.77
N ALA A 119 -8.83 -18.79 5.60
CA ALA A 119 -9.86 -19.75 5.25
C ALA A 119 -11.06 -19.67 6.22
N GLY A 120 -12.27 -19.59 5.66
CA GLY A 120 -13.52 -19.47 6.43
C GLY A 120 -13.95 -18.04 6.73
N THR A 121 -13.15 -17.02 6.41
CA THR A 121 -13.54 -15.60 6.50
C THR A 121 -13.42 -14.93 5.13
N PRO A 122 -14.18 -13.85 4.87
CA PRO A 122 -13.97 -13.03 3.67
C PRO A 122 -12.58 -12.38 3.68
N PRO A 123 -12.09 -11.89 2.52
CA PRO A 123 -10.95 -11.00 2.48
C PRO A 123 -11.25 -9.70 3.23
N ASP A 124 -10.26 -9.16 3.91
CA ASP A 124 -10.35 -7.90 4.65
C ASP A 124 -9.12 -7.03 4.41
N LEU A 125 -9.22 -5.74 4.77
CA LEU A 125 -8.14 -4.77 4.67
C LEU A 125 -8.20 -3.77 5.82
N TYR A 126 -7.04 -3.54 6.45
CA TYR A 126 -6.86 -2.64 7.58
C TYR A 126 -5.73 -1.64 7.35
N SER A 127 -5.82 -0.49 8.01
CA SER A 127 -4.73 0.50 8.12
C SER A 127 -4.37 0.73 9.58
N ILE A 128 -3.13 0.43 9.94
CA ILE A 128 -2.54 0.66 11.27
C ILE A 128 -1.84 2.01 11.29
N TYR A 129 -2.27 2.86 12.23
CA TYR A 129 -1.69 4.17 12.47
C TYR A 129 -0.42 4.09 13.33
N PRO A 130 0.40 5.16 13.37
CA PRO A 130 1.60 5.24 14.21
C PRO A 130 1.41 4.86 15.69
N GLN A 131 0.22 5.11 16.24
CA GLN A 131 -0.12 4.83 17.64
C GLN A 131 -0.49 3.36 17.87
N GLY A 132 -0.59 2.55 16.81
CA GLY A 132 -0.93 1.14 16.86
C GLY A 132 -2.42 0.84 17.01
N ASN A 133 -3.29 1.84 16.91
CA ASN A 133 -4.72 1.62 16.61
C ASN A 133 -4.90 1.51 15.09
N PHE A 134 -6.03 0.94 14.67
CA PHE A 134 -6.27 0.66 13.25
C PHE A 134 -7.75 0.77 12.88
N ILE A 135 -7.99 0.97 11.58
CA ILE A 135 -9.33 1.00 10.96
C ILE A 135 -9.42 -0.05 9.86
N GLN A 136 -10.63 -0.43 9.49
CA GLN A 136 -10.94 -1.38 8.42
C GLN A 136 -11.49 -0.63 7.19
N ALA A 137 -11.14 -1.09 6.00
CA ALA A 137 -11.80 -0.68 4.76
C ALA A 137 -13.25 -1.22 4.75
N THR A 138 -14.15 -0.50 4.10
CA THR A 138 -15.56 -0.90 3.95
C THR A 138 -15.98 -0.77 2.50
N GLU A 139 -17.20 -1.20 2.17
CA GLU A 139 -17.75 -0.98 0.82
C GLU A 139 -17.83 0.52 0.48
N ASP A 140 -18.18 1.37 1.45
CA ASP A 140 -18.22 2.84 1.30
C ASP A 140 -16.81 3.48 1.21
N THR A 141 -15.79 2.80 1.72
CA THR A 141 -14.39 3.27 1.69
C THR A 141 -13.48 2.09 1.32
N PRO A 142 -13.48 1.69 0.04
CA PRO A 142 -12.90 0.41 -0.40
C PRO A 142 -11.39 0.47 -0.65
N PHE A 143 -10.72 1.58 -0.35
CA PHE A 143 -9.27 1.69 -0.49
C PHE A 143 -8.64 2.50 0.63
N LEU A 144 -7.40 2.14 0.96
CA LEU A 144 -6.59 2.80 1.98
C LEU A 144 -5.20 3.12 1.39
N GLN A 145 -4.61 4.22 1.85
CA GLN A 145 -3.33 4.71 1.36
C GLN A 145 -2.37 5.02 2.51
N LEU A 146 -1.06 4.88 2.26
CA LEU A 146 0.00 5.31 3.18
C LEU A 146 1.01 6.23 2.50
N GLY A 147 1.64 7.10 3.29
CA GLY A 147 2.71 7.98 2.86
C GLY A 147 2.22 9.19 2.05
N GLU A 148 2.87 9.52 0.95
CA GLU A 148 2.60 10.69 0.08
C GLU A 148 1.39 10.44 -0.83
N SER A 149 0.23 10.21 -0.24
CA SER A 149 -0.96 9.69 -0.91
C SER A 149 -1.82 10.74 -1.62
N LYS A 150 -1.68 12.03 -1.24
CA LYS A 150 -2.59 13.11 -1.68
C LYS A 150 -2.60 13.32 -3.19
N TYR A 151 -1.48 13.15 -3.86
CA TYR A 151 -1.33 13.38 -5.31
C TYR A 151 -2.12 12.35 -6.14
N GLY A 152 -2.13 11.10 -5.68
CA GLY A 152 -2.80 9.99 -6.34
C GLY A 152 -4.23 9.75 -5.87
N LYS A 153 -4.71 10.43 -4.83
CA LYS A 153 -6.06 10.24 -4.28
C LYS A 153 -7.19 10.63 -5.25
N PRO A 154 -7.13 11.76 -5.99
CA PRO A 154 -8.28 12.19 -6.81
C PRO A 154 -8.71 11.21 -7.90
N ILE A 155 -7.79 10.42 -8.47
CA ILE A 155 -8.17 9.41 -9.48
C ILE A 155 -8.90 8.23 -8.82
N LEU A 156 -8.51 7.85 -7.60
CA LEU A 156 -9.17 6.79 -6.84
C LEU A 156 -10.56 7.22 -6.40
N ASP A 157 -10.69 8.42 -5.80
CA ASP A 157 -11.98 8.98 -5.36
C ASP A 157 -13.01 9.10 -6.50
N ARG A 158 -12.56 9.28 -7.74
CA ARG A 158 -13.44 9.52 -8.90
C ARG A 158 -13.87 8.26 -9.63
N ASN A 159 -13.14 7.15 -9.52
CA ASN A 159 -13.31 6.00 -10.40
C ASN A 159 -13.31 4.65 -9.68
N LEU A 160 -12.99 4.61 -8.39
CA LEU A 160 -12.90 3.36 -7.64
C LEU A 160 -14.11 3.23 -6.71
N GLU A 161 -14.86 2.15 -6.90
CA GLU A 161 -15.97 1.71 -6.06
C GLU A 161 -15.74 0.25 -5.65
N TYR A 162 -16.46 -0.25 -4.64
CA TYR A 162 -16.30 -1.63 -4.18
C TYR A 162 -16.52 -2.67 -5.29
N GLU A 163 -17.44 -2.40 -6.21
CA GLU A 163 -17.76 -3.25 -7.37
C GLU A 163 -16.78 -3.11 -8.55
N THR A 164 -15.78 -2.23 -8.46
CA THR A 164 -14.75 -2.12 -9.51
C THR A 164 -13.99 -3.44 -9.65
N SER A 165 -13.79 -3.90 -10.89
CA SER A 165 -13.04 -5.13 -11.16
C SER A 165 -11.58 -5.03 -10.70
N LEU A 166 -10.94 -6.16 -10.37
CA LEU A 166 -9.53 -6.16 -9.95
C LEU A 166 -8.59 -5.56 -11.00
N GLU A 167 -8.88 -5.77 -12.29
CA GLU A 167 -8.07 -5.24 -13.40
C GLU A 167 -8.18 -3.71 -13.48
N GLU A 168 -9.40 -3.17 -13.39
CA GLU A 168 -9.63 -1.73 -13.39
C GLU A 168 -9.09 -1.07 -12.13
N GLY A 169 -9.22 -1.72 -10.97
CA GLY A 169 -8.62 -1.28 -9.70
C GLY A 169 -7.10 -1.18 -9.80
N LEU A 170 -6.44 -2.20 -10.36
CA LEU A 170 -5.00 -2.16 -10.63
C LEU A 170 -4.63 -1.03 -11.60
N ARG A 171 -5.40 -0.83 -12.66
CA ARG A 171 -5.16 0.26 -13.62
C ARG A 171 -5.29 1.63 -12.96
N CYS A 172 -6.31 1.83 -12.11
CA CYS A 172 -6.49 3.03 -11.30
C CYS A 172 -5.31 3.26 -10.35
N ALA A 173 -4.83 2.20 -9.69
CA ALA A 173 -3.64 2.28 -8.83
C ALA A 173 -2.41 2.74 -9.63
N LEU A 174 -2.15 2.18 -10.80
CA LEU A 174 -1.00 2.55 -11.62
C LEU A 174 -1.06 4.02 -12.09
N VAL A 175 -2.24 4.52 -12.49
CA VAL A 175 -2.44 5.95 -12.83
C VAL A 175 -2.24 6.84 -11.60
N SER A 176 -2.69 6.39 -10.42
CA SER A 176 -2.45 7.04 -9.14
C SER A 176 -0.94 7.19 -8.86
N PHE A 177 -0.15 6.15 -9.14
CA PHE A 177 1.31 6.22 -9.04
C PHE A 177 1.95 7.13 -10.09
N ASP A 178 1.50 7.15 -11.34
CA ASP A 178 2.07 8.08 -12.35
C ASP A 178 1.95 9.54 -11.91
N SER A 179 0.76 9.93 -11.44
CA SER A 179 0.50 11.29 -10.97
C SER A 179 1.38 11.64 -9.76
N THR A 180 1.55 10.69 -8.84
CA THR A 180 2.37 10.86 -7.64
C THR A 180 3.86 10.95 -7.97
N ILE A 181 4.40 10.05 -8.79
CA ILE A 181 5.81 10.05 -9.21
C ILE A 181 6.18 11.34 -9.95
N ARG A 182 5.28 11.84 -10.80
CA ARG A 182 5.50 13.11 -11.53
C ARG A 182 5.52 14.32 -10.61
N SER A 183 4.80 14.28 -9.49
CA SER A 183 4.58 15.45 -8.63
C SER A 183 5.40 15.43 -7.34
N ASN A 184 5.96 14.29 -6.95
CA ASN A 184 6.72 14.14 -5.71
C ASN A 184 7.90 13.17 -5.88
N LEU A 185 9.12 13.71 -5.86
CA LEU A 185 10.37 12.94 -6.02
C LEU A 185 10.63 11.92 -4.90
N SER A 186 9.91 12.01 -3.79
CA SER A 186 10.05 11.10 -2.66
C SER A 186 9.39 9.73 -2.89
N VAL A 187 8.61 9.61 -3.97
CA VAL A 187 7.98 8.37 -4.46
C VAL A 187 8.68 7.97 -5.75
N GLY A 188 8.95 6.68 -5.92
CA GLY A 188 9.69 6.24 -7.10
C GLY A 188 9.65 4.75 -7.39
N MET A 189 9.87 4.46 -8.67
CA MET A 189 10.05 3.10 -9.19
C MET A 189 11.30 2.43 -8.61
N PRO A 190 11.38 1.09 -8.66
CA PRO A 190 10.34 0.16 -9.12
C PRO A 190 9.11 0.11 -8.20
N LEU A 191 7.98 -0.37 -8.73
CA LEU A 191 6.77 -0.67 -7.95
C LEU A 191 6.67 -2.18 -7.74
N ASP A 192 6.25 -2.61 -6.55
CA ASP A 192 5.87 -4.00 -6.29
C ASP A 192 4.33 -4.08 -6.23
N LEU A 193 3.72 -4.99 -6.98
CA LEU A 193 2.26 -5.16 -7.06
C LEU A 193 1.81 -6.61 -6.81
N LEU A 194 0.63 -6.75 -6.22
CA LEU A 194 0.00 -8.03 -5.91
C LEU A 194 -1.50 -7.92 -6.12
N VAL A 195 -2.07 -8.83 -6.90
CA VAL A 195 -3.52 -8.99 -7.08
C VAL A 195 -3.92 -10.32 -6.47
N TYR A 196 -4.97 -10.29 -5.65
CA TYR A 196 -5.50 -11.45 -4.96
C TYR A 196 -6.98 -11.62 -5.30
N HIS A 197 -7.35 -12.80 -5.76
CA HIS A 197 -8.75 -13.15 -6.02
C HIS A 197 -9.38 -13.72 -4.75
N ARG A 198 -10.58 -13.24 -4.43
CA ARG A 198 -11.41 -13.74 -3.32
C ARG A 198 -11.52 -15.26 -3.39
N ASP A 199 -11.40 -15.90 -2.22
CA ASP A 199 -11.50 -17.34 -1.98
C ASP A 199 -10.46 -18.21 -2.69
N SER A 200 -9.49 -17.61 -3.40
CA SER A 200 -8.44 -18.38 -4.06
C SER A 200 -7.50 -19.05 -3.06
N LEU A 201 -7.28 -18.43 -1.88
CA LEU A 201 -6.37 -18.90 -0.82
C LEU A 201 -4.97 -19.30 -1.32
N ILE A 202 -4.56 -18.81 -2.49
CA ILE A 202 -3.20 -18.98 -3.01
C ILE A 202 -2.29 -17.87 -2.51
N LEU A 203 -0.98 -18.04 -2.68
CA LEU A 203 0.00 -16.99 -2.48
C LEU A 203 0.45 -16.47 -3.86
N PRO A 204 -0.10 -15.35 -4.36
CA PRO A 204 0.35 -14.78 -5.61
C PRO A 204 1.83 -14.37 -5.52
N VAL A 205 2.59 -14.63 -6.58
CA VAL A 205 4.01 -14.24 -6.67
C VAL A 205 4.16 -12.71 -6.73
N GLY A 206 3.12 -12.00 -7.17
CA GLY A 206 3.15 -10.57 -7.46
C GLY A 206 3.97 -10.27 -8.71
N TYR A 207 4.20 -8.99 -8.96
CA TYR A 207 5.00 -8.51 -10.08
C TYR A 207 5.75 -7.23 -9.70
N ARG A 208 6.91 -7.01 -10.33
CA ARG A 208 7.73 -5.81 -10.10
C ARG A 208 7.76 -4.98 -11.37
N VAL A 209 7.16 -3.80 -11.32
CA VAL A 209 7.15 -2.81 -12.41
C VAL A 209 8.44 -2.02 -12.33
N THR A 210 9.34 -2.25 -13.28
CA THR A 210 10.58 -1.48 -13.43
C THR A 210 10.37 -0.27 -14.33
N GLU A 211 11.40 0.55 -14.51
CA GLU A 211 11.33 1.72 -15.40
C GLU A 211 11.09 1.33 -16.86
N ASP A 212 11.51 0.13 -17.26
CA ASP A 212 11.40 -0.40 -18.62
C ASP A 212 10.11 -1.19 -18.87
N ASP A 213 9.19 -1.23 -17.89
CA ASP A 213 7.94 -1.96 -18.04
C ASP A 213 7.08 -1.37 -19.16
N ARG A 214 6.86 -2.17 -20.21
CA ARG A 214 6.19 -1.72 -21.43
C ARG A 214 4.74 -1.33 -21.18
N TYR A 215 4.01 -2.11 -20.39
CA TYR A 215 2.61 -1.82 -20.10
C TYR A 215 2.50 -0.52 -19.30
N PHE A 216 3.32 -0.34 -18.26
CA PHE A 216 3.32 0.88 -17.47
C PHE A 216 3.72 2.10 -18.30
N ALA A 217 4.72 1.99 -19.17
CA ALA A 217 5.10 3.07 -20.09
C ALA A 217 3.95 3.45 -21.05
N ASP A 218 3.24 2.47 -21.59
CA ASP A 218 2.15 2.69 -22.53
C ASP A 218 0.92 3.34 -21.86
N ILE A 219 0.49 2.86 -20.68
CA ILE A 219 -0.63 3.50 -19.97
C ILE A 219 -0.33 4.95 -19.59
N ARG A 220 0.92 5.26 -19.19
CA ARG A 220 1.34 6.62 -18.85
C ARG A 220 1.29 7.54 -20.07
N ARG A 221 1.72 7.04 -21.23
CA ARG A 221 1.66 7.79 -22.49
C ARG A 221 0.23 8.06 -22.92
N GLN A 222 -0.62 7.02 -22.89
CA GLN A 222 -2.03 7.13 -23.28
C GLN A 222 -2.80 8.06 -22.34
N TRP A 223 -2.63 7.90 -21.03
CA TRP A 223 -3.25 8.76 -20.02
C TRP A 223 -2.89 10.23 -20.20
N ALA A 224 -1.59 10.53 -20.36
CA ALA A 224 -1.12 11.90 -20.57
C ALA A 224 -1.59 12.51 -21.90
N ALA A 225 -1.82 11.71 -22.94
CA ALA A 225 -2.37 12.18 -24.21
C ALA A 225 -3.86 12.49 -24.06
N GLY A 226 -4.64 11.57 -23.48
CA GLY A 226 -6.08 11.73 -23.28
C GLY A 226 -6.42 12.92 -22.37
N LEU A 227 -5.63 13.18 -21.32
CA LEU A 227 -5.82 14.36 -20.48
C LEU A 227 -5.62 15.67 -21.23
N ARG A 228 -4.63 15.74 -22.13
CA ARG A 228 -4.38 16.94 -22.96
C ARG A 228 -5.53 17.17 -23.93
N GLU A 229 -5.95 16.11 -24.61
CA GLU A 229 -7.09 16.16 -25.52
C GLU A 229 -8.38 16.60 -24.82
N LEU A 230 -8.65 16.07 -23.62
CA LEU A 230 -9.82 16.48 -22.83
C LEU A 230 -9.78 17.97 -22.48
N ILE A 231 -8.61 18.50 -22.09
CA ILE A 231 -8.44 19.93 -21.77
C ILE A 231 -8.70 20.79 -23.01
N ASP A 232 -8.18 20.40 -24.17
CA ASP A 232 -8.35 21.14 -25.43
C ASP A 232 -9.82 21.16 -25.90
N GLN A 233 -10.63 20.19 -25.46
CA GLN A 233 -12.07 20.09 -25.76
C GLN A 233 -12.96 20.86 -24.78
N LEU A 234 -12.42 21.41 -23.69
CA LEU A 234 -13.21 22.20 -22.74
C LEU A 234 -13.64 23.53 -23.37
N PRO A 235 -14.85 24.03 -23.05
CA PRO A 235 -15.28 25.34 -23.53
C PRO A 235 -14.36 26.44 -22.99
N PRO A 236 -14.12 27.52 -23.77
CA PRO A 236 -13.35 28.65 -23.28
C PRO A 236 -14.05 29.28 -22.05
N PRO A 237 -13.29 29.85 -21.10
CA PRO A 237 -13.88 30.60 -19.99
C PRO A 237 -14.81 31.72 -20.50
N PRO A 238 -15.89 32.05 -19.77
CA PRO A 238 -16.75 33.18 -20.10
C PRO A 238 -15.97 34.49 -20.21
N VAL A 239 -16.44 35.42 -21.05
CA VAL A 239 -15.76 36.72 -21.27
C VAL A 239 -15.68 37.52 -19.97
N GLU A 240 -16.66 37.36 -19.08
CA GLU A 240 -16.76 38.02 -17.77
C GLU A 240 -15.62 37.67 -16.82
N TYR A 241 -14.90 36.57 -17.04
CA TYR A 241 -13.74 36.18 -16.22
C TYR A 241 -12.48 36.99 -16.55
N ASN A 242 -12.51 37.77 -17.65
CA ASN A 242 -11.42 38.61 -18.11
C ASN A 242 -11.67 40.11 -17.86
N VAL A 243 -12.61 40.45 -16.96
CA VAL A 243 -12.97 41.83 -16.57
C VAL A 243 -12.35 42.21 -15.25
#